data_AF-X1KG29-F1
#
_entry.id   AF-X1KG29-F1
#
_cell.length_a   1.000
_cell.length_b   1.000
_cell.length_c   1.000
_cell.angle_alpha   90.00
_cell.angle_beta   90.00
_cell.angle_gamma   90.00
#
_symmetry.space_group_name_H-M   'P 1'
#
loop_
_entity.id
_entity.type
_entity.pdbx_description
1 polymer ?
#
loop_
_entity_poly.entity_id
_entity_poly.type
_entity_poly.pdbx_seq_one_letter_code
_entity_poly.pdbx_strand_id
1 'polypeptide(L)' 'MNIYKYAMKMEKDSENYYNELANKTDDAGLRNILKMLASDEVKHYNIIEQMIKTDVSAELAETS' A
#
# COMPACT_ATOMS: atom_id res chain seq x y z
N MET A 1 -6.22 -16.37 8.60
CA MET A 1 -5.30 -15.34 8.04
C MET A 1 -6.18 -14.29 7.38
N ASN A 2 -6.17 -13.03 7.83
CA ASN A 2 -6.95 -11.98 7.14
C ASN A 2 -6.11 -11.52 5.94
N ILE A 3 -6.51 -11.92 4.74
CA ILE A 3 -5.79 -11.65 3.48
C ILE A 3 -5.57 -10.15 3.25
N TYR A 4 -6.53 -9.33 3.66
CA TYR A 4 -6.43 -7.88 3.55
C TYR A 4 -5.37 -7.28 4.48
N LYS A 5 -5.30 -7.74 5.74
CA LYS A 5 -4.23 -7.31 6.66
C LYS A 5 -2.84 -7.68 6.14
N TYR A 6 -2.72 -8.84 5.49
CA TYR A 6 -1.47 -9.24 4.84
C TYR A 6 -1.13 -8.31 3.67
N ALA A 7 -2.09 -8.05 2.78
CA ALA A 7 -1.89 -7.13 1.65
C ALA A 7 -1.49 -5.72 2.12
N MET A 8 -2.19 -5.15 3.11
CA MET A 8 -1.83 -3.85 3.68
C MET A 8 -0.40 -3.80 4.25
N LYS A 9 0.05 -4.88 4.90
CA LYS A 9 1.43 -4.97 5.39
C LYS A 9 2.43 -5.01 4.23
N MET A 10 2.13 -5.76 3.17
CA MET A 10 2.98 -5.83 1.99
C MET A 10 3.13 -4.46 1.32
N GLU A 11 2.04 -3.70 1.15
CA GLU A 11 2.13 -2.34 0.58
C GLU A 11 3.02 -1.42 1.43
N LYS A 12 2.90 -1.50 2.75
CA LYS A 12 3.71 -0.68 3.66
C LYS A 12 5.19 -1.07 3.64
N ASP A 13 5.47 -2.37 3.57
CA ASP A 13 6.83 -2.88 3.46
C ASP A 13 7.46 -2.45 2.11
N SER A 14 6.70 -2.49 1.00
CA SER A 14 7.12 -2.03 -0.33
C SER A 14 7.39 -0.52 -0.36
N GLU A 15 6.50 0.31 0.22
CA GLU A 15 6.71 1.76 0.35
C GLU A 15 8.05 2.06 1.04
N ASN A 16 8.30 1.41 2.17
CA ASN A 16 9.54 1.59 2.92
C ASN A 16 10.76 1.14 2.10
N TYR A 17 10.65 0.01 1.41
CA TYR A 17 11.73 -0.53 0.58
C TYR A 17 12.13 0.44 -0.54
N TYR A 18 11.17 0.98 -1.28
CA TYR A 18 11.47 1.95 -2.33
C TYR A 18 12.03 3.26 -1.79
N ASN A 19 11.54 3.74 -0.64
CA ASN A 19 12.09 4.92 0.03
C ASN A 19 13.55 4.69 0.48
N GLU A 20 13.87 3.52 1.02
CA GLU A 20 15.25 3.18 1.36
C GLU A 20 16.16 3.14 0.13
N LEU A 21 15.71 2.53 -0.97
CA LEU A 21 16.46 2.52 -2.23
C LEU A 21 16.68 3.94 -2.76
N ALA A 22 15.66 4.81 -2.69
CA ALA A 22 15.76 6.21 -3.10
C ALA A 22 16.79 6.99 -2.27
N ASN A 23 16.97 6.62 -1.00
CA ASN A 23 17.97 7.22 -0.12
C ASN A 23 19.39 6.67 -0.36
N LYS A 24 19.51 5.44 -0.88
CA LYS A 24 20.79 4.76 -1.15
C LYS A 24 21.35 5.03 -2.56
N THR A 25 20.57 5.65 -3.45
CA THR A 25 21.00 5.95 -4.82
C THR A 25 21.55 7.37 -4.94
N ASP A 26 22.61 7.56 -5.75
CA ASP A 26 23.14 8.88 -6.09
C ASP A 26 22.52 9.44 -7.39
N ASP A 27 21.88 8.58 -8.20
CA ASP A 27 21.26 8.99 -9.45
C ASP A 27 19.92 9.70 -9.19
N ALA A 28 19.80 10.94 -9.66
CA ALA A 28 18.61 11.76 -9.44
C ALA A 28 17.38 11.24 -10.21
N GLY A 29 17.57 10.65 -11.39
CA GLY A 29 16.48 10.08 -12.18
C GLY A 29 15.91 8.83 -11.50
N LEU A 30 16.79 7.92 -11.08
CA LEU A 30 16.42 6.70 -10.37
C LEU A 30 15.75 7.01 -9.02
N ARG A 31 16.27 8.00 -8.28
CA ARG A 31 15.63 8.49 -7.04
C ARG A 31 14.19 8.93 -7.27
N ASN A 32 13.93 9.66 -8.35
CA ASN A 32 12.57 10.11 -8.68
C ASN A 32 11.65 8.94 -9.03
N ILE A 33 12.13 7.97 -9.79
CA ILE A 33 11.36 6.76 -10.12
C ILE A 33 11.03 5.97 -8.84
N LEU A 34 12.00 5.76 -7.96
CA LEU A 34 11.80 5.04 -6.70
C LEU A 34 10.81 5.76 -5.78
N LYS A 35 10.87 7.09 -5.69
CA LYS A 35 9.88 7.89 -4.94
C LYS A 35 8.48 7.83 -5.54
N MET A 36 8.39 7.79 -6.87
CA MET A 36 7.12 7.60 -7.58
C MET A 36 6.50 6.25 -7.23
N LEU A 37 7.30 5.17 -7.30
CA LEU A 37 6.86 3.82 -6.90
C LEU A 37 6.40 3.78 -5.43
N ALA A 38 7.18 4.33 -4.51
CA ALA A 38 6.78 4.41 -3.09
C ALA A 38 5.43 5.14 -2.90
N SER A 39 5.20 6.19 -3.68
CA SER A 39 3.93 6.95 -3.64
C SER A 39 2.75 6.17 -4.19
N ASP A 40 2.97 5.27 -5.16
CA ASP A 40 1.93 4.41 -5.70
C ASP A 40 1.51 3.32 -4.69
N GLU A 41 2.46 2.77 -3.91
CA GLU A 41 2.12 1.79 -2.86
C GLU A 41 1.24 2.41 -1.76
N VAL A 42 1.39 3.70 -1.46
CA VAL A 42 0.46 4.42 -0.56
C VAL A 42 -0.96 4.45 -1.14
N LYS A 43 -1.11 4.59 -2.46
CA LYS A 43 -2.43 4.54 -3.11
C LYS A 43 -3.01 3.13 -3.03
N HIS A 44 -2.20 2.10 -3.27
CA HIS A 44 -2.62 0.70 -3.14
C HIS A 44 -3.08 0.38 -1.72
N TYR A 45 -2.33 0.80 -0.70
CA TYR A 45 -2.72 0.67 0.70
C TYR A 45 -4.09 1.28 0.97
N ASN A 46 -4.33 2.51 0.49
CA ASN A 46 -5.60 3.20 0.67
C ASN A 46 -6.75 2.46 -0.03
N ILE A 47 -6.52 1.93 -1.24
CA ILE A 47 -7.54 1.15 -1.96
C ILE A 47 -7.91 -0.11 -1.16
N ILE A 48 -6.92 -0.84 -0.65
CA ILE A 48 -7.15 -2.05 0.16
C ILE A 48 -7.90 -1.68 1.45
N GLU A 49 -7.55 -0.57 2.09
CA GLU A 49 -8.26 -0.09 3.28
C GLU A 49 -9.75 0.21 2.98
N GLN A 50 -10.03 0.83 1.83
CA GLN A 50 -11.42 1.10 1.40
C GLN A 50 -12.18 -0.20 1.06
N MET A 51 -11.51 -1.18 0.45
CA MET A 51 -12.10 -2.50 0.20
C MET A 51 -12.52 -3.19 1.49
N ILE A 52 -11.65 -3.19 2.52
CA ILE A 52 -12.00 -3.74 3.85
C ILE A 52 -13.22 -3.04 4.45
N LYS A 53 -13.25 -1.71 4.41
CA LYS A 53 -14.37 -0.92 4.94
C LYS A 53 -15.69 -1.24 4.21
N THR A 54 -15.62 -1.48 2.91
CA THR A 54 -16.78 -1.80 2.07
C THR A 54 -17.28 -3.22 2.31
N ASP A 55 -16.38 -4.21 2.32
CA ASP A 55 -16.72 -5.62 2.59
C ASP A 55 -17.32 -5.80 3.99
N VAL A 56 -16.75 -5.15 5.01
CA VAL A 56 -17.28 -5.20 6.39
C VAL A 56 -18.67 -4.55 6.47
N SER A 57 -18.94 -3.53 5.65
CA SER A 57 -20.27 -2.89 5.59
C SER A 57 -21.30 -3.76 4.88
N ALA A 58 -20.91 -4.61 3.92
CA ALA A 58 -21.80 -5.50 3.21
C ALA A 58 -22.23 -6.70 4.08
N GLU A 59 -21.30 -7.29 4.85
CA GLU A 59 -21.61 -8.38 5.79
C GLU A 59 -22.62 -7.98 6.88
N LEU A 60 -22.55 -6.73 7.37
CA LEU A 60 -23.48 -6.23 8.39
C LEU A 60 -24.89 -5.94 7.84
N ALA A 61 -24.98 -5.55 6.56
CA ALA A 61 -26.24 -5.25 5.88
C ALA A 61 -27.05 -6.52 5.54
N GLU A 62 -26.39 -7.65 5.30
CA GLU A 62 -27.08 -8.93 5.03
C GLU A 62 -27.60 -9.63 6.30
N THR A 63 -27.16 -9.20 7.49
CA THR A 63 -27.64 -9.73 8.79
C THR A 63 -28.75 -8.92 9.44
N SER A 64 -29.30 -7.90 8.77
CA SER A 64 -30.34 -7.01 9.30
C SER A 64 -31.69 -7.19 8.60
#